data_AF-A0A1F5AEZ2-F1
#
_entry.id   AF-A0A1F5AEZ2-F1
#
_cell.length_a   1.000
_cell.length_b   1.000
_cell.length_c   1.000
_cell.angle_alpha   90.00
_cell.angle_beta   90.00
_cell.angle_gamma   90.00
#
_symmetry.space_group_name_H-M   'P 1'
#
loop_
_entity.id
_entity.type
_entity.pdbx_description
1 polymer ?
#
loop_
_entity_poly.entity_id
_entity_poly.type
_entity_poly.pdbx_seq_one_letter_code
_entity_poly.pdbx_strand_id
1 'polypeptide(L)'
;MVASAHFGMVIPSDDMITQDDNKSITLKVQFIHPMEGDYMEMAEPVQFGVLVQGKKIDLLNTLQEKRINDCTTWEANYQIQRPGDQIFYVEPQPYWEPAEDCFIIHYTKVIVNALGLEVGWDEEVGLKTEIVPLTRPYGLWTGNVFQGMVKVKGAAVPYAEVEVEYYNQDGKIRWLADPMITQVIKTDQNGVFTYAMPKAGWWGFAALNEDEEKIKHNGEEKSVEIGAVLWVKTYDME
;
A
#
# COMPACT_ATOMS: atom_id res chain seq x y z
N MET A 1 -8.58 2.71 23.93
CA MET A 1 -8.68 2.98 22.49
C MET A 1 -7.91 1.87 21.82
N VAL A 2 -8.55 1.14 20.90
CA VAL A 2 -7.83 0.27 19.98
C VAL A 2 -7.03 1.22 19.08
N ALA A 3 -5.74 0.93 18.84
CA ALA A 3 -4.97 1.68 17.86
C ALA A 3 -5.65 1.49 16.50
N SER A 4 -6.03 2.58 15.82
CA SER A 4 -6.53 2.48 14.44
C SER A 4 -5.36 2.10 13.56
N ALA A 5 -5.57 1.17 12.64
CA ALA A 5 -4.52 0.80 11.70
C ALA A 5 -4.28 1.94 10.71
N HIS A 6 -3.02 2.31 10.57
CA HIS A 6 -2.60 3.36 9.66
C HIS A 6 -2.25 2.75 8.31
N PHE A 7 -2.59 3.41 7.20
CA PHE A 7 -2.23 2.90 5.87
C PHE A 7 -1.64 3.99 4.99
N GLY A 8 -0.38 3.80 4.60
CA GLY A 8 0.16 4.44 3.41
C GLY A 8 -0.59 3.95 2.17
N MET A 9 -0.90 4.87 1.26
CA MET A 9 -1.65 4.58 0.03
C MET A 9 -0.93 5.08 -1.20
N VAL A 10 -0.96 4.27 -2.26
CA VAL A 10 -0.80 4.71 -3.65
C VAL A 10 -1.91 4.05 -4.46
N ILE A 11 -2.94 4.82 -4.83
CA ILE A 11 -4.13 4.32 -5.51
C ILE A 11 -4.20 4.88 -6.93
N PRO A 12 -4.09 4.04 -7.98
CA PRO A 12 -4.25 4.48 -9.35
C PRO A 12 -5.73 4.69 -9.68
N SER A 13 -6.00 5.53 -10.67
CA SER A 13 -7.34 5.70 -11.24
C SER A 13 -7.88 4.39 -11.83
N ASP A 14 -6.99 3.50 -12.27
CA ASP A 14 -7.28 2.18 -12.80
C ASP A 14 -6.04 1.26 -12.66
N ASP A 15 -6.24 -0.01 -12.31
CA ASP A 15 -5.20 -1.03 -12.11
C ASP A 15 -5.02 -1.96 -13.33
N MET A 16 -5.90 -1.89 -14.33
CA MET A 16 -5.81 -2.71 -15.54
C MET A 16 -6.06 -1.87 -16.81
N ILE A 17 -4.98 -1.34 -17.39
CA ILE A 17 -5.05 -0.47 -18.57
C ILE A 17 -4.93 -1.30 -19.85
N THR A 18 -5.96 -1.31 -20.69
CA THR A 18 -5.97 -2.03 -21.97
C THR A 18 -5.49 -1.15 -23.14
N GLN A 19 -5.41 -1.76 -24.33
CA GLN A 19 -5.02 -1.05 -25.55
C GLN A 19 -6.02 0.03 -25.98
N ASP A 20 -7.29 -0.07 -25.56
CA ASP A 20 -8.34 0.88 -25.94
C ASP A 20 -8.51 2.03 -24.94
N ASP A 21 -7.96 1.89 -23.72
CA ASP A 21 -8.16 2.84 -22.62
C ASP A 21 -7.32 4.10 -22.74
N ASN A 22 -7.56 5.08 -21.86
CA ASN A 22 -6.63 6.20 -21.70
C ASN A 22 -5.34 5.71 -21.02
N LYS A 23 -4.19 6.08 -21.58
CA LYS A 23 -2.86 5.69 -21.07
C LYS A 23 -2.30 6.69 -20.06
N SER A 24 -3.03 7.76 -19.77
CA SER A 24 -2.74 8.66 -18.65
C SER A 24 -3.55 8.22 -17.45
N ILE A 25 -2.86 7.81 -16.39
CA ILE A 25 -3.48 7.46 -15.10
C ILE A 25 -3.12 8.51 -14.05
N THR A 26 -4.00 8.68 -13.08
CA THR A 26 -3.75 9.50 -11.90
C THR A 26 -3.46 8.58 -10.72
N LEU A 27 -2.47 8.94 -9.91
CA LEU A 27 -2.05 8.22 -8.71
C LEU A 27 -2.32 9.13 -7.50
N LYS A 28 -3.16 8.67 -6.58
CA LYS A 28 -3.40 9.33 -5.30
C LYS A 28 -2.47 8.73 -4.26
N VAL A 29 -1.70 9.58 -3.59
CA VAL A 29 -0.75 9.20 -2.55
C VAL A 29 -1.18 9.84 -1.24
N GLN A 30 -1.53 9.01 -0.26
CA GLN A 30 -2.28 9.42 0.93
C GLN A 30 -1.86 8.61 2.16
N PHE A 31 -2.19 9.10 3.35
CA PHE A 31 -2.04 8.38 4.62
C PHE A 31 -3.38 8.49 5.38
N ILE A 32 -4.05 7.35 5.61
CA ILE A 32 -5.44 7.34 6.10
C ILE A 32 -5.72 6.13 7.01
N HIS A 33 -6.89 6.15 7.66
CA HIS A 33 -7.61 4.95 8.15
C HIS A 33 -8.63 4.51 7.08
N PRO A 34 -8.37 3.46 6.27
CA PRO A 34 -9.15 3.17 5.07
C PRO A 34 -10.63 2.87 5.29
N MET A 35 -10.96 2.12 6.35
CA MET A 35 -12.35 1.76 6.65
C MET A 35 -13.12 2.93 7.29
N GLU A 36 -12.46 3.72 8.13
CA GLU A 36 -13.06 4.83 8.88
C GLU A 36 -13.16 6.12 8.04
N GLY A 37 -12.21 6.34 7.14
CA GLY A 37 -12.15 7.47 6.22
C GLY A 37 -11.43 8.71 6.78
N ASP A 38 -10.76 8.58 7.92
CA ASP A 38 -9.96 9.65 8.51
C ASP A 38 -8.63 9.81 7.78
N TYR A 39 -8.25 11.06 7.51
CA TYR A 39 -7.00 11.40 6.85
C TYR A 39 -5.97 11.82 7.88
N MET A 40 -4.71 11.53 7.57
CA MET A 40 -3.56 11.91 8.36
C MET A 40 -2.66 12.82 7.54
N GLU A 41 -1.94 13.71 8.22
CA GLU A 41 -0.98 14.60 7.56
C GLU A 41 0.15 13.79 6.90
N MET A 42 0.33 13.98 5.59
CA MET A 42 1.40 13.34 4.84
C MET A 42 2.36 14.39 4.29
N ALA A 43 3.53 14.52 4.94
CA ALA A 43 4.63 15.31 4.41
C ALA A 43 5.09 14.78 3.03
N GLU A 44 5.82 15.60 2.28
CA GLU A 44 6.33 15.21 0.96
C GLU A 44 7.18 13.93 1.07
N PRO A 45 6.87 12.86 0.31
CA PRO A 45 7.58 11.58 0.40
C PRO A 45 9.10 11.69 0.21
N VAL A 46 9.85 10.76 0.81
CA VAL A 46 11.29 10.62 0.55
C VAL A 46 11.53 10.07 -0.85
N GLN A 47 10.71 9.09 -1.25
CA GLN A 47 10.72 8.53 -2.60
C GLN A 47 9.31 8.32 -3.11
N PHE A 48 9.12 8.62 -4.39
CA PHE A 48 7.96 8.20 -5.15
C PHE A 48 8.41 7.82 -6.55
N GLY A 49 8.01 6.65 -7.02
CA GLY A 49 8.51 6.14 -8.29
C GLY A 49 7.71 4.97 -8.83
N VAL A 50 8.18 4.48 -9.97
CA VAL A 50 7.67 3.27 -10.61
C VAL A 50 8.82 2.36 -11.02
N LEU A 51 8.70 1.08 -10.71
CA LEU A 51 9.56 0.02 -11.22
C LEU A 51 8.88 -0.65 -12.41
N VAL A 52 9.60 -0.76 -13.52
CA VAL A 52 9.13 -1.43 -14.74
C VAL A 52 10.28 -2.27 -15.31
N GLN A 53 10.14 -3.59 -15.30
CA GLN A 53 11.10 -4.54 -15.89
C GLN A 53 12.54 -4.27 -15.41
N GLY A 54 12.74 -4.22 -14.10
CA GLY A 54 14.03 -3.97 -13.45
C GLY A 54 14.52 -2.53 -13.50
N LYS A 55 13.78 -1.59 -14.10
CA LYS A 55 14.16 -0.17 -14.16
C LYS A 55 13.28 0.71 -13.28
N LYS A 56 13.88 1.34 -12.27
CA LYS A 56 13.24 2.40 -11.49
C LYS A 56 13.19 3.72 -12.26
N ILE A 57 12.07 4.39 -12.19
CA ILE A 57 11.84 5.75 -12.69
C ILE A 57 11.40 6.59 -11.50
N ASP A 58 12.14 7.65 -11.23
CA ASP A 58 11.81 8.62 -10.20
C ASP A 58 10.65 9.51 -10.66
N LEU A 59 9.63 9.61 -9.83
CA LEU A 59 8.42 10.40 -10.05
C LEU A 59 8.23 11.46 -8.95
N LEU A 60 9.16 11.62 -8.00
CA LEU A 60 8.99 12.49 -6.85
C LEU A 60 8.62 13.93 -7.25
N ASN A 61 9.35 14.48 -8.22
CA ASN A 61 9.11 15.83 -8.75
C ASN A 61 7.80 15.99 -9.55
N THR A 62 7.03 14.91 -9.72
CA THR A 62 5.71 14.95 -10.39
C THR A 62 4.56 15.07 -9.39
N LEU A 63 4.83 14.91 -8.09
CA LEU A 63 3.83 15.04 -7.05
C LEU A 63 3.29 16.47 -6.99
N GLN A 64 1.98 16.57 -6.89
CA GLN A 64 1.25 17.81 -6.68
C GLN A 64 0.55 17.72 -5.34
N GLU A 65 0.81 18.70 -4.49
CA GLU A 65 0.13 18.82 -3.20
C GLU A 65 -1.38 19.00 -3.40
N LYS A 66 -2.17 18.28 -2.59
CA LYS A 66 -3.61 18.41 -2.45
C LYS A 66 -3.96 18.48 -0.96
N ARG A 67 -5.08 19.11 -0.63
CA ARG A 67 -5.60 19.17 0.74
C ARG A 67 -6.96 18.47 0.79
N ILE A 68 -7.08 17.50 1.70
CA ILE A 68 -8.33 16.77 1.97
C ILE A 68 -8.49 16.71 3.48
N ASN A 69 -9.64 17.17 4.01
CA ASN A 69 -9.91 17.21 5.44
C ASN A 69 -8.77 17.85 6.26
N ASP A 70 -8.27 18.99 5.78
CA ASP A 70 -7.14 19.75 6.36
C ASP A 70 -5.78 19.02 6.41
N CYS A 71 -5.71 17.79 5.86
CA CYS A 71 -4.49 17.01 5.74
C CYS A 71 -3.87 17.15 4.35
N THR A 72 -2.54 17.21 4.30
CA THR A 72 -1.78 17.15 3.05
C THR A 72 -1.84 15.75 2.48
N THR A 73 -2.14 15.67 1.19
CA THR A 73 -2.09 14.47 0.35
C THR A 73 -1.40 14.83 -0.96
N TRP A 74 -1.04 13.83 -1.76
CA TRP A 74 -0.32 14.06 -3.00
C TRP A 74 -1.00 13.37 -4.17
N GLU A 75 -0.82 13.94 -5.36
CA GLU A 75 -1.34 13.39 -6.60
C GLU A 75 -0.27 13.49 -7.69
N ALA A 76 -0.13 12.44 -8.50
CA ALA A 76 0.71 12.47 -9.70
C ALA A 76 -0.06 11.94 -10.90
N ASN A 77 0.23 12.50 -12.07
CA ASN A 77 -0.23 11.94 -13.34
C ASN A 77 0.92 11.20 -14.00
N TYR A 78 0.65 9.99 -14.47
CA TYR A 78 1.63 9.15 -15.12
C TYR A 78 1.12 8.70 -16.48
N GLN A 79 1.94 8.91 -17.51
CA GLN A 79 1.68 8.43 -18.85
C GLN A 79 2.35 7.07 -19.04
N ILE A 80 1.56 6.01 -19.19
CA ILE A 80 2.02 4.67 -19.52
C ILE A 80 2.81 4.71 -20.83
N GLN A 81 4.10 4.35 -20.77
CA GLN A 81 5.02 4.41 -21.92
C GLN A 81 5.22 3.06 -22.61
N ARG A 82 4.97 1.96 -21.90
CA ARG A 82 5.23 0.60 -22.41
C ARG A 82 4.31 -0.44 -21.77
N PRO A 83 4.04 -1.56 -22.48
CA PRO A 83 3.41 -2.72 -21.88
C PRO A 83 4.27 -3.33 -20.76
N GLY A 84 3.61 -3.98 -19.81
CA GLY A 84 4.22 -4.64 -18.66
C GLY A 84 3.64 -4.12 -17.35
N ASP A 85 3.90 -4.83 -16.26
CA ASP A 85 3.40 -4.42 -14.97
C ASP A 85 4.19 -3.24 -14.42
N GLN A 86 3.46 -2.24 -13.95
CA GLN A 86 4.01 -1.01 -13.37
C GLN A 86 3.88 -1.11 -11.85
N ILE A 87 4.99 -1.27 -11.13
CA ILE A 87 4.98 -1.28 -9.66
C ILE A 87 5.22 0.16 -9.19
N PHE A 88 4.16 0.87 -8.86
CA PHE A 88 4.29 2.18 -8.21
C PHE A 88 4.60 1.99 -6.74
N TYR A 89 5.49 2.82 -6.20
CA TYR A 89 5.93 2.72 -4.82
C TYR A 89 6.14 4.08 -4.16
N VAL A 90 5.94 4.12 -2.85
CA VAL A 90 6.13 5.30 -1.99
C VAL A 90 6.97 4.90 -0.78
N GLU A 91 8.02 5.67 -0.51
CA GLU A 91 8.66 5.75 0.81
C GLU A 91 8.27 7.10 1.43
N PRO A 92 7.43 7.11 2.48
CA PRO A 92 6.99 8.35 3.10
C PRO A 92 8.10 8.95 3.98
N GLN A 93 7.93 10.21 4.37
CA GLN A 93 8.64 10.73 5.53
C GLN A 93 8.13 10.03 6.80
N PRO A 94 8.97 9.83 7.82
CA PRO A 94 8.51 9.29 9.09
C PRO A 94 7.40 10.14 9.70
N TYR A 95 6.27 9.50 9.99
CA TYR A 95 5.14 10.13 10.67
C TYR A 95 5.28 9.92 12.18
N TRP A 96 5.18 10.98 12.98
CA TRP A 96 5.15 10.86 14.44
C TRP A 96 3.72 10.56 14.89
N GLU A 97 3.48 9.39 15.48
CA GLU A 97 2.17 8.99 16.04
C GLU A 97 2.16 9.22 17.55
N PRO A 98 1.56 10.33 18.05
CA PRO A 98 1.62 10.66 19.47
C PRO A 98 0.89 9.66 20.36
N ALA A 99 -0.13 8.97 19.86
CA ALA A 99 -0.88 7.98 20.65
C ALA A 99 -0.07 6.71 20.91
N GLU A 100 0.87 6.38 20.01
CA GLU A 100 1.72 5.19 20.09
C GLU A 100 3.16 5.49 20.55
N ASP A 101 3.54 6.77 20.65
CA ASP A 101 4.87 7.23 21.05
C ASP A 101 5.99 6.66 20.16
N CYS A 102 5.70 6.49 18.86
CA CYS A 102 6.61 5.92 17.87
C CYS A 102 6.57 6.72 16.54
N PHE A 103 7.49 6.40 15.63
CA PHE A 103 7.39 6.81 14.24
C PHE A 103 6.84 5.70 13.37
N ILE A 104 6.06 6.06 12.36
CA ILE A 104 5.49 5.13 11.39
C ILE A 104 6.08 5.42 10.01
N ILE A 105 6.57 4.38 9.33
CA ILE A 105 7.06 4.43 7.95
C ILE A 105 6.45 3.28 7.15
N HIS A 106 5.40 3.59 6.38
CA HIS A 106 4.68 2.60 5.57
C HIS A 106 5.13 2.62 4.12
N TYR A 107 5.99 1.67 3.77
CA TYR A 107 6.50 1.44 2.42
C TYR A 107 5.41 0.84 1.56
N THR A 108 4.82 1.65 0.69
CA THR A 108 3.58 1.30 0.01
C THR A 108 3.82 0.97 -1.45
N LYS A 109 3.17 -0.09 -1.95
CA LYS A 109 3.14 -0.47 -3.37
C LYS A 109 1.72 -0.63 -3.90
N VAL A 110 1.58 -0.45 -5.21
CA VAL A 110 0.45 -0.92 -6.02
C VAL A 110 0.98 -1.35 -7.38
N ILE A 111 0.37 -2.38 -7.97
CA ILE A 111 0.76 -2.90 -9.28
C ILE A 111 -0.36 -2.59 -10.27
N VAL A 112 -0.01 -1.95 -11.38
CA VAL A 112 -0.92 -1.68 -12.50
C VAL A 112 -0.51 -2.53 -13.68
N ASN A 113 -1.42 -3.37 -14.19
CA ASN A 113 -1.21 -4.05 -15.45
C ASN A 113 -1.35 -3.06 -16.61
N ALA A 114 -0.33 -2.95 -17.44
CA ALA A 114 -0.37 -2.07 -18.61
C ALA A 114 -0.32 -2.87 -19.91
N LEU A 115 -1.34 -2.63 -20.74
CA LEU A 115 -1.48 -3.07 -22.12
C LEU A 115 -1.44 -4.61 -22.29
N GLY A 116 -1.86 -5.34 -21.25
CA GLY A 116 -2.06 -6.79 -21.26
C GLY A 116 -0.79 -7.65 -21.19
N LEU A 117 0.39 -7.05 -21.05
CA LEU A 117 1.63 -7.80 -20.83
C LEU A 117 1.83 -8.05 -19.32
N GLU A 118 1.79 -9.31 -18.92
CA GLU A 118 1.95 -9.75 -17.52
C GLU A 118 3.42 -10.12 -17.25
N VAL A 119 4.25 -9.10 -17.01
CA VAL A 119 5.68 -9.25 -16.71
C VAL A 119 6.06 -8.25 -15.65
N GLY A 120 6.65 -8.78 -14.57
CA GLY A 120 7.30 -7.99 -13.52
C GLY A 120 6.43 -7.68 -12.31
N TRP A 121 5.17 -8.16 -12.25
CA TRP A 121 4.28 -7.93 -11.12
C TRP A 121 4.79 -8.50 -9.78
N ASP A 122 5.68 -9.50 -9.82
CA ASP A 122 6.35 -10.12 -8.68
C ASP A 122 7.77 -9.60 -8.42
N GLU A 123 8.21 -8.55 -9.13
CA GLU A 123 9.53 -7.95 -8.90
C GLU A 123 9.62 -7.25 -7.53
N GLU A 124 10.76 -7.42 -6.88
CA GLU A 124 11.11 -6.68 -5.68
C GLU A 124 11.60 -5.27 -6.04
N VAL A 125 11.01 -4.26 -5.39
CA VAL A 125 11.47 -2.88 -5.55
C VAL A 125 12.79 -2.67 -4.80
N GLY A 126 13.07 -3.47 -3.77
CA GLY A 126 14.21 -3.28 -2.87
C GLY A 126 13.95 -2.19 -1.84
N LEU A 127 12.71 -2.12 -1.35
CA LEU A 127 12.35 -1.25 -0.21
C LEU A 127 12.86 -1.88 1.10
N LYS A 128 12.91 -1.10 2.19
CA LYS A 128 13.35 -1.61 3.50
C LYS A 128 12.45 -2.76 3.96
N THR A 129 11.14 -2.65 3.72
CA THR A 129 10.16 -3.72 3.87
C THR A 129 9.20 -3.68 2.67
N GLU A 130 8.79 -4.84 2.16
CA GLU A 130 7.82 -4.93 1.07
C GLU A 130 7.05 -6.26 1.05
N ILE A 131 5.83 -6.22 0.49
CA ILE A 131 5.07 -7.43 0.16
C ILE A 131 5.34 -7.78 -1.31
N VAL A 132 5.77 -9.01 -1.56
CA VAL A 132 5.87 -9.58 -2.91
C VAL A 132 4.61 -10.41 -3.16
N PRO A 133 3.78 -10.07 -4.17
CA PRO A 133 2.60 -10.86 -4.49
C PRO A 133 2.99 -12.28 -4.94
N LEU A 134 2.24 -13.29 -4.51
CA LEU A 134 2.28 -14.66 -5.02
C LEU A 134 1.06 -14.99 -5.86
N THR A 135 -0.06 -14.30 -5.61
CA THR A 135 -1.19 -14.20 -6.53
C THR A 135 -1.02 -12.94 -7.38
N ARG A 136 -1.31 -13.02 -8.67
CA ARG A 136 -1.32 -11.84 -9.56
C ARG A 136 -2.17 -10.72 -8.94
N PRO A 137 -1.62 -9.51 -8.71
CA PRO A 137 -2.23 -8.47 -7.86
C PRO A 137 -3.33 -7.65 -8.55
N TYR A 138 -3.80 -8.11 -9.71
CA TYR A 138 -4.87 -7.52 -10.51
C TYR A 138 -5.69 -8.64 -11.17
N GLY A 139 -6.91 -8.30 -11.61
CA GLY A 139 -7.86 -9.29 -12.14
C GLY A 139 -8.38 -10.25 -11.08
N LEU A 140 -8.49 -9.78 -9.84
CA LEU A 140 -9.04 -10.53 -8.71
C LEU A 140 -10.56 -10.39 -8.69
N TRP A 141 -11.28 -11.51 -8.68
CA TRP A 141 -12.72 -11.52 -8.46
C TRP A 141 -13.07 -11.65 -6.98
N THR A 142 -14.25 -11.18 -6.58
CA THR A 142 -14.82 -11.48 -5.27
C THR A 142 -14.83 -13.00 -5.05
N GLY A 143 -14.33 -13.44 -3.90
CA GLY A 143 -14.12 -14.85 -3.53
C GLY A 143 -12.77 -15.43 -3.95
N ASN A 144 -11.94 -14.70 -4.71
CA ASN A 144 -10.56 -15.14 -4.99
C ASN A 144 -9.69 -15.09 -3.73
N VAL A 145 -8.62 -15.86 -3.76
CA VAL A 145 -7.61 -15.89 -2.70
C VAL A 145 -6.38 -15.15 -3.17
N PHE A 146 -5.99 -14.12 -2.41
CA PHE A 146 -4.76 -13.41 -2.57
C PHE A 146 -3.70 -13.94 -1.59
N GLN A 147 -2.50 -14.18 -2.10
CA GLN A 147 -1.33 -14.53 -1.29
C GLN A 147 -0.20 -13.53 -1.56
N GLY A 148 0.50 -13.15 -0.49
CA GLY A 148 1.67 -12.31 -0.55
C GLY A 148 2.74 -12.81 0.42
N MET A 149 4.01 -12.55 0.09
CA MET A 149 5.16 -12.81 0.95
C MET A 149 5.68 -11.50 1.53
N VAL A 150 5.76 -11.43 2.85
CA VAL A 150 6.33 -10.26 3.55
C VAL A 150 7.84 -10.41 3.60
N LYS A 151 8.56 -9.35 3.24
CA LYS A 151 10.02 -9.29 3.31
C LYS A 151 10.50 -8.04 4.01
N VAL A 152 11.48 -8.18 4.91
CA VAL A 152 12.23 -7.07 5.53
C VAL A 152 13.70 -7.24 5.14
N LYS A 153 14.31 -6.17 4.64
CA LYS A 153 15.70 -6.16 4.13
C LYS A 153 15.97 -7.31 3.15
N GLY A 154 14.98 -7.63 2.31
CA GLY A 154 15.03 -8.71 1.30
C GLY A 154 14.87 -10.14 1.84
N ALA A 155 14.69 -10.34 3.15
CA ALA A 155 14.46 -11.64 3.76
C ALA A 155 12.99 -11.84 4.15
N ALA A 156 12.45 -13.04 3.92
CA ALA A 156 11.07 -13.37 4.27
C ALA A 156 10.85 -13.31 5.79
N VAL A 157 9.69 -12.79 6.22
CA VAL A 157 9.38 -12.60 7.65
C VAL A 157 8.30 -13.59 8.11
N PRO A 158 8.68 -14.63 8.88
CA PRO A 158 7.71 -15.61 9.38
C PRO A 158 6.87 -15.04 10.52
N TYR A 159 5.61 -15.45 10.60
CA TYR A 159 4.66 -15.09 11.66
C TYR A 159 4.46 -13.58 11.90
N ALA A 160 4.78 -12.75 10.92
CA ALA A 160 4.47 -11.32 10.92
C ALA A 160 2.95 -11.12 10.93
N GLU A 161 2.51 -10.10 11.66
CA GLU A 161 1.12 -9.64 11.62
C GLU A 161 0.89 -8.81 10.36
N VAL A 162 -0.20 -9.09 9.67
CA VAL A 162 -0.64 -8.38 8.47
C VAL A 162 -2.04 -7.86 8.74
N GLU A 163 -2.15 -6.55 8.84
CA GLU A 163 -3.41 -5.83 8.95
C GLU A 163 -4.06 -5.72 7.58
N VAL A 164 -5.37 -5.91 7.53
CA VAL A 164 -6.15 -5.93 6.29
C VAL A 164 -7.35 -5.02 6.44
N GLU A 165 -7.44 -4.04 5.54
CA GLU A 165 -8.56 -3.11 5.48
C GLU A 165 -9.14 -2.93 4.09
N TYR A 166 -10.44 -2.67 4.06
CA TYR A 166 -11.15 -2.26 2.86
C TYR A 166 -11.16 -0.74 2.77
N TYR A 167 -10.84 -0.18 1.61
CA TYR A 167 -10.96 1.25 1.39
C TYR A 167 -12.42 1.66 1.21
N ASN A 168 -13.04 2.13 2.29
CA ASN A 168 -14.45 2.52 2.38
C ASN A 168 -14.68 3.93 1.83
N GLN A 169 -14.27 4.18 0.59
CA GLN A 169 -14.21 5.52 0.00
C GLN A 169 -15.57 6.26 0.02
N ASP A 170 -16.69 5.55 -0.08
CA ASP A 170 -18.03 6.15 -0.05
C ASP A 170 -18.70 6.12 1.34
N GLY A 171 -18.00 5.63 2.37
CA GLY A 171 -18.47 5.55 3.74
C GLY A 171 -19.70 4.64 3.92
N LYS A 172 -20.02 3.78 2.95
CA LYS A 172 -21.23 2.93 3.01
C LYS A 172 -21.03 1.64 3.77
N ILE A 173 -19.78 1.18 3.91
CA ILE A 173 -19.49 -0.01 4.72
C ILE A 173 -19.65 0.33 6.19
N ARG A 174 -20.36 -0.55 6.89
CA ARG A 174 -20.61 -0.49 8.33
C ARG A 174 -20.04 -1.75 8.96
N TRP A 175 -19.45 -1.60 10.13
CA TRP A 175 -18.90 -2.68 10.94
C TRP A 175 -19.72 -2.85 12.23
N LEU A 176 -19.74 -4.07 12.75
CA LEU A 176 -20.45 -4.39 13.99
C LEU A 176 -19.56 -4.29 15.23
N ALA A 177 -18.24 -4.36 15.04
CA ALA A 177 -17.23 -4.28 16.08
C ALA A 177 -15.88 -3.86 15.49
N ASP A 178 -15.01 -3.28 16.32
CA ASP A 178 -13.70 -2.75 15.91
C ASP A 178 -12.80 -3.77 15.17
N PRO A 179 -12.77 -5.08 15.51
CA PRO A 179 -11.99 -6.07 14.74
C PRO A 179 -12.49 -6.32 13.30
N MET A 180 -13.61 -5.71 12.91
CA MET A 180 -14.09 -5.71 11.52
C MET A 180 -13.66 -4.47 10.75
N ILE A 181 -13.09 -3.47 11.44
CA ILE A 181 -12.41 -2.32 10.82
C ILE A 181 -11.11 -2.83 10.23
N THR A 182 -10.20 -3.22 11.12
CA THR A 182 -8.91 -3.84 10.82
C THR A 182 -8.95 -5.33 11.13
N GLN A 183 -8.79 -6.15 10.10
CA GLN A 183 -8.62 -7.59 10.27
C GLN A 183 -7.13 -7.89 10.40
N VAL A 184 -6.77 -8.89 11.21
CA VAL A 184 -5.36 -9.30 11.38
C VAL A 184 -5.19 -10.75 10.97
N ILE A 185 -4.25 -10.99 10.06
CA ILE A 185 -3.77 -12.33 9.69
C ILE A 185 -2.28 -12.45 9.99
N LYS A 186 -1.74 -13.68 9.94
CA LYS A 186 -0.31 -13.92 10.15
C LYS A 186 0.31 -14.61 8.95
N THR A 187 1.56 -14.28 8.67
CA THR A 187 2.36 -15.05 7.72
C THR A 187 2.70 -16.44 8.29
N ASP A 188 2.90 -17.41 7.42
CA ASP A 188 3.39 -18.73 7.79
C ASP A 188 4.92 -18.72 8.03
N GLN A 189 5.52 -19.90 8.24
CA GLN A 189 6.97 -20.05 8.44
C GLN A 189 7.84 -19.57 7.26
N ASN A 190 7.26 -19.40 6.07
CA ASN A 190 7.95 -18.91 4.88
C ASN A 190 7.68 -17.42 4.63
N GLY A 191 6.99 -16.76 5.55
CA GLY A 191 6.59 -15.37 5.40
C GLY A 191 5.41 -15.13 4.46
N VAL A 192 4.61 -16.16 4.16
CA VAL A 192 3.45 -16.06 3.27
C VAL A 192 2.16 -15.87 4.05
N PHE A 193 1.38 -14.85 3.72
CA PHE A 193 0.00 -14.71 4.20
C PHE A 193 -1.01 -15.11 3.12
N THR A 194 -2.25 -15.34 3.53
CA THR A 194 -3.36 -15.71 2.63
C THR A 194 -4.63 -14.98 3.06
N TYR A 195 -5.33 -14.37 2.11
CA TYR A 195 -6.59 -13.67 2.35
C TYR A 195 -7.61 -13.97 1.25
N ALA A 196 -8.87 -14.19 1.61
CA ALA A 196 -9.95 -14.37 0.63
C ALA A 196 -10.71 -13.06 0.47
N MET A 197 -10.84 -12.56 -0.76
CA MET A 197 -11.41 -11.24 -1.06
C MET A 197 -12.94 -11.26 -0.92
N PRO A 198 -13.55 -10.73 0.15
CA PRO A 198 -14.96 -10.93 0.41
C PRO A 198 -15.87 -9.95 -0.35
N LYS A 199 -15.29 -8.90 -0.96
CA LYS A 199 -16.02 -7.81 -1.61
C LYS A 199 -15.19 -7.15 -2.70
N ALA A 200 -15.83 -6.73 -3.78
CA ALA A 200 -15.24 -5.84 -4.77
C ALA A 200 -14.87 -4.46 -4.18
N GLY A 201 -13.76 -3.90 -4.65
CA GLY A 201 -13.15 -2.65 -4.20
C GLY A 201 -11.67 -2.80 -3.88
N TRP A 202 -11.08 -1.74 -3.31
CA TRP A 202 -9.66 -1.71 -2.94
C TRP A 202 -9.45 -2.30 -1.55
N TRP A 203 -8.42 -3.14 -1.43
CA TRP A 203 -8.00 -3.77 -0.19
C TRP A 203 -6.52 -3.50 0.06
N GLY A 204 -6.20 -3.07 1.28
CA GLY A 204 -4.85 -2.80 1.73
C GLY A 204 -4.38 -3.93 2.65
N PHE A 205 -3.13 -4.34 2.48
CA PHE A 205 -2.42 -5.26 3.37
C PHE A 205 -1.22 -4.52 3.95
N ALA A 206 -1.15 -4.35 5.27
CA ALA A 206 -0.03 -3.72 5.97
C ALA A 206 0.65 -4.74 6.89
N ALA A 207 1.85 -5.19 6.51
CA ALA A 207 2.64 -6.10 7.34
C ALA A 207 3.59 -5.29 8.23
N LEU A 208 3.26 -5.23 9.52
CA LEU A 208 3.93 -4.36 10.49
C LEU A 208 5.17 -5.05 11.09
N ASN A 209 6.26 -4.31 11.20
CA ASN A 209 7.52 -4.75 11.80
C ASN A 209 8.16 -3.58 12.55
N GLU A 210 9.03 -3.88 13.52
CA GLU A 210 9.83 -2.85 14.20
C GLU A 210 11.19 -2.70 13.49
N ASP A 211 11.61 -1.46 13.25
CA ASP A 211 12.95 -1.17 12.74
C ASP A 211 13.99 -1.29 13.87
N GLU A 212 15.21 -1.68 13.49
CA GLU A 212 16.35 -1.65 14.41
C GLU A 212 16.83 -0.20 14.63
N GLU A 213 16.57 0.68 13.66
CA GLU A 213 16.91 2.09 13.74
C GLU A 213 15.86 2.86 14.54
N LYS A 214 16.33 3.76 15.40
CA LYS A 214 15.49 4.68 16.18
C LYS A 214 15.61 6.09 15.66
N ILE A 215 14.54 6.87 15.80
CA ILE A 215 14.52 8.29 15.45
C ILE A 215 14.48 9.12 16.73
N LYS A 216 15.31 10.17 16.78
CA LYS A 216 15.33 11.08 17.92
C LYS A 216 14.18 12.08 17.84
N HIS A 217 13.34 12.13 18.87
CA HIS A 217 12.24 13.09 19.00
C HIS A 217 12.26 13.71 20.40
N ASN A 218 12.25 15.04 20.47
CA ASN A 218 12.30 15.80 21.74
C ASN A 218 13.42 15.40 22.71
N GLY A 219 14.55 14.91 22.19
CA GLY A 219 15.70 14.50 23.00
C GLY A 219 15.79 13.01 23.30
N GLU A 220 14.73 12.25 23.07
CA GLU A 220 14.63 10.81 23.33
C GLU A 220 14.70 9.99 22.03
N GLU A 221 15.20 8.76 22.10
CA GLU A 221 15.12 7.81 20.99
C GLU A 221 13.77 7.11 21.01
N LYS A 222 13.02 7.21 19.90
CA LYS A 222 11.72 6.57 19.72
C LYS A 222 11.82 5.40 18.76
N SER A 223 11.03 4.36 19.01
CA SER A 223 10.91 3.22 18.11
C SER A 223 10.34 3.67 16.76
N VAL A 224 10.62 2.86 15.74
CA VAL A 224 10.10 3.08 14.39
C VAL A 224 9.38 1.82 13.97
N GLU A 225 8.10 1.94 13.70
CA GLU A 225 7.33 0.94 12.98
C GLU A 225 7.57 1.09 11.48
N ILE A 226 7.94 -0.02 10.83
CA ILE A 226 7.99 -0.13 9.38
C ILE A 226 6.90 -1.07 8.89
N GLY A 227 6.03 -0.55 8.02
CA GLY A 227 4.95 -1.31 7.40
C GLY A 227 5.27 -1.61 5.95
N ALA A 228 5.21 -2.88 5.54
CA ALA A 228 5.12 -3.21 4.12
C ALA A 228 3.66 -3.16 3.70
N VAL A 229 3.30 -2.19 2.85
CA VAL A 229 1.91 -1.99 2.44
C VAL A 229 1.73 -2.32 0.97
N LEU A 230 0.70 -3.10 0.64
CA LEU A 230 0.31 -3.42 -0.72
C LEU A 230 -1.19 -3.24 -0.90
N TRP A 231 -1.57 -2.51 -1.96
CA TRP A 231 -2.95 -2.34 -2.37
C TRP A 231 -3.28 -3.19 -3.60
N VAL A 232 -4.43 -3.86 -3.56
CA VAL A 232 -4.98 -4.60 -4.70
C VAL A 232 -6.47 -4.29 -4.86
N LYS A 233 -6.99 -4.42 -6.08
CA LYS A 233 -8.41 -4.19 -6.37
C LYS A 233 -9.11 -5.50 -6.73
N THR A 234 -10.28 -5.69 -6.15
CA THR A 234 -11.18 -6.82 -6.41
C THR A 234 -12.40 -6.35 -7.19
N TYR A 235 -12.89 -7.20 -8.09
CA TYR A 235 -14.01 -6.94 -8.98
C TYR A 235 -15.14 -7.96 -8.75
N ASP A 236 -16.39 -7.58 -9.02
CA ASP A 236 -17.49 -8.53 -9.08
C ASP A 236 -17.61 -9.10 -10.49
N MET A 237 -17.99 -10.37 -10.62
CA MET A 237 -18.36 -10.94 -11.93
C MET A 237 -19.68 -10.33 -12.39
N GLU A 238 -19.75 -9.97 -13.67
CA GLU A 238 -20.99 -9.53 -14.34
C GLU A 238 -21.77 -10.71 -14.96
#